data_AF-A0A5J4UHV6-F1
#
_entry.id   AF-A0A5J4UHV6-F1
#
_cell.length_a   1.000
_cell.length_b   1.000
_cell.length_c   1.000
_cell.angle_alpha   90.00
_cell.angle_beta   90.00
_cell.angle_gamma   90.00
#
_symmetry.space_group_name_H-M   'P 1'
#
loop_
_entity.id
_entity.type
_entity.pdbx_description
1 polymer ?
#
loop_
_entity_poly.entity_id
_entity_poly.type
_entity_poly.pdbx_seq_one_letter_code
_entity_poly.pdbx_strand_id
1 'polypeptide(L)'
;MEDERLLQAEGFRVLRSLGQGEYGRVYLIYNASIGVLTAKIINQDNFNNEGWKIIGDILKGGQNPFLIQYFGGKKIDSAGVFIVLMEFANAG
;
A
#
# COMPACT_ATOMS: atom_id res chain seq x y z
N MET A 1 0.75 -4.24 -15.62
CA MET A 1 0.91 -5.67 -15.98
C MET A 1 1.64 -6.48 -14.91
N GLU A 2 2.94 -6.26 -14.63
CA GLU A 2 3.65 -7.08 -13.62
C GLU A 2 3.13 -6.83 -12.19
N ASP A 3 3.04 -5.56 -11.79
CA ASP A 3 2.46 -5.13 -10.52
C ASP A 3 1.01 -5.62 -10.34
N GLU A 4 0.23 -5.63 -11.41
CA GLU A 4 -1.16 -6.09 -11.36
C GLU A 4 -1.25 -7.60 -11.15
N ARG A 5 -0.38 -8.37 -11.82
CA ARG A 5 -0.26 -9.82 -11.61
C ARG A 5 0.19 -10.13 -10.21
N LEU A 6 1.16 -9.37 -9.68
CA LEU A 6 1.61 -9.49 -8.30
C LEU A 6 0.46 -9.25 -7.33
N LEU A 7 -0.29 -8.16 -7.49
CA LEU A 7 -1.45 -7.85 -6.65
C LEU A 7 -2.55 -8.91 -6.76
N GLN A 8 -2.79 -9.46 -7.95
CA GLN A 8 -3.73 -10.56 -8.16
C GLN A 8 -3.29 -11.86 -7.47
N ALA A 9 -2.00 -12.20 -7.55
CA ALA A 9 -1.43 -13.34 -6.84
C ALA A 9 -1.55 -13.20 -5.32
N GLU A 10 -1.56 -11.95 -4.84
CA GLU A 10 -1.80 -11.58 -3.44
C GLU A 10 -3.30 -11.52 -3.06
N GLY A 11 -4.19 -11.92 -3.98
CA GLY A 11 -5.63 -12.00 -3.74
C GLY A 11 -6.37 -10.68 -3.88
N PHE A 12 -5.73 -9.64 -4.43
CA PHE A 12 -6.37 -8.36 -4.68
C PHE A 12 -6.92 -8.25 -6.10
N ARG A 13 -8.11 -7.67 -6.24
CA ARG A 13 -8.61 -7.25 -7.54
C ARG A 13 -8.14 -5.84 -7.82
N VAL A 14 -7.33 -5.65 -8.86
CA VAL A 14 -6.94 -4.30 -9.31
C VAL A 14 -8.11 -3.63 -10.03
N LEU A 15 -8.46 -2.42 -9.59
CA LEU A 15 -9.52 -1.61 -10.19
C LEU A 15 -8.93 -0.64 -11.22
N ARG A 16 -7.86 0.08 -10.85
CA ARG A 16 -7.08 0.95 -11.76
C ARG A 16 -5.76 1.38 -11.15
N SER A 17 -4.82 1.82 -11.98
CA SER A 17 -3.68 2.63 -11.52
C SER A 17 -4.16 4.02 -11.10
N LEU A 18 -3.66 4.52 -9.97
CA LEU A 18 -3.92 5.88 -9.49
C LEU A 18 -2.77 6.84 -9.83
N GLY A 19 -1.56 6.32 -10.00
CA GLY A 19 -0.40 7.13 -10.37
C GLY A 19 0.93 6.48 -10.00
N GLN A 20 2.01 7.22 -10.28
CA GLN A 20 3.37 6.84 -9.94
C GLN A 20 4.03 8.01 -9.22
N GLY A 21 4.52 7.76 -8.01
CA GLY A 21 5.41 8.68 -7.30
C GLY A 21 6.87 8.27 -7.47
N GLU A 22 7.77 9.04 -6.85
CA GLU A 22 9.22 8.80 -6.89
C GLU A 22 9.61 7.38 -6.48
N TYR A 23 8.97 6.86 -5.42
CA TYR A 23 9.34 5.57 -4.82
C TYR A 23 8.47 4.39 -5.26
N GLY A 24 7.47 4.60 -6.12
CA GLY A 24 6.58 3.50 -6.47
C GLY A 24 5.27 3.87 -7.15
N ARG A 25 4.55 2.84 -7.57
CA ARG A 25 3.24 2.94 -8.23
C ARG A 25 2.13 2.69 -7.22
N VAL A 26 1.01 3.39 -7.40
CA VAL A 26 -0.17 3.27 -6.53
C VAL A 26 -1.34 2.75 -7.36
N TYR A 27 -2.00 1.73 -6.83
CA TYR A 27 -3.15 1.09 -7.44
C TYR A 27 -4.37 1.20 -6.52
N LEU A 28 -5.53 1.48 -7.10
CA LEU A 28 -6.80 1.27 -6.45
C LEU A 28 -7.16 -0.21 -6.57
N ILE A 29 -7.44 -0.85 -5.45
CA ILE A 29 -7.68 -2.29 -5.37
C ILE A 29 -8.93 -2.59 -4.55
N TYR A 30 -9.46 -3.80 -4.70
CA TYR A 30 -10.51 -4.36 -3.88
C TYR A 30 -10.02 -5.62 -3.17
N ASN A 31 -10.28 -5.71 -1.88
CA ASN A 31 -10.07 -6.88 -1.03
C ASN A 31 -11.42 -7.29 -0.41
N ALA A 32 -11.76 -8.58 -0.43
CA ALA A 32 -13.06 -9.05 0.04
C ALA A 32 -13.32 -8.78 1.54
N SER A 33 -12.27 -8.73 2.36
CA SER A 33 -12.38 -8.54 3.81
C SER A 33 -12.46 -7.07 4.23
N ILE A 34 -11.83 -6.16 3.46
CA ILE A 34 -11.69 -4.73 3.82
C ILE A 34 -12.56 -3.83 2.92
N GLY A 35 -12.78 -4.20 1.66
CA GLY A 35 -13.43 -3.37 0.67
C GLY A 35 -12.43 -2.70 -0.28
N VAL A 36 -12.67 -1.43 -0.62
CA VAL A 36 -11.81 -0.65 -1.52
C VAL A 36 -10.70 0.02 -0.74
N LEU A 37 -9.46 -0.16 -1.18
CA LEU A 37 -8.27 0.45 -0.60
C LEU A 37 -7.22 0.72 -1.69
N THR A 38 -6.06 1.23 -1.30
CA THR A 38 -4.93 1.41 -2.21
C THR A 38 -3.76 0.50 -1.85
N ALA A 39 -3.05 0.06 -2.89
CA ALA A 39 -1.78 -0.64 -2.76
C ALA A 39 -0.68 0.21 -3.40
N LYS A 40 0.30 0.60 -2.60
CA LYS A 40 1.53 1.24 -3.08
C LYS A 40 2.64 0.20 -3.15
N ILE A 41 3.21 0.00 -4.33
CA ILE A 41 4.29 -0.95 -4.57
C ILE A 41 5.61 -0.19 -4.64
N ILE A 42 6.53 -0.52 -3.75
CA ILE A 42 7.82 0.16 -3.55
C ILE A 42 8.93 -0.86 -3.76
N ASN A 43 10.02 -0.50 -4.45
CA ASN A 43 11.22 -1.36 -4.48
C ASN A 43 11.79 -1.46 -3.05
N GLN A 44 12.16 -2.66 -2.62
CA GLN A 44 12.73 -2.88 -1.28
C GLN A 44 13.95 -1.98 -0.98
N ASP A 45 14.78 -1.70 -1.98
CA ASP A 45 15.96 -0.84 -1.82
C ASP A 45 15.58 0.61 -1.49
N ASN A 46 14.37 1.02 -1.87
CA ASN A 46 13.81 2.35 -1.61
C ASN A 46 12.87 2.38 -0.40
N PHE A 47 12.68 1.25 0.29
CA PHE A 47 11.76 1.18 1.41
C PHE A 47 12.38 1.74 2.70
N ASN A 48 11.80 2.82 3.22
CA ASN A 48 12.24 3.44 4.48
C ASN A 48 11.66 2.71 5.69
N ASN A 49 12.40 1.73 6.22
CA ASN A 49 12.02 0.97 7.42
C ASN A 49 11.84 1.86 8.66
N GLU A 50 12.66 2.89 8.84
CA GLU A 50 12.56 3.78 10.00
C GLU A 50 11.28 4.60 9.94
N GLY A 51 10.97 5.17 8.76
CA GLY A 51 9.72 5.89 8.51
C GLY A 51 8.49 5.00 8.72
N TRP A 52 8.54 3.74 8.27
CA TRP A 52 7.47 2.78 8.50
C TRP A 52 7.24 2.48 9.99
N LYS A 53 8.32 2.35 10.77
CA LYS A 53 8.23 2.13 12.23
C LYS A 53 7.60 3.33 12.93
N ILE A 54 8.00 4.55 12.57
CA ILE A 54 7.43 5.79 13.12
C ILE A 54 5.93 5.88 12.84
N ILE A 55 5.49 5.58 11.62
CA ILE A 55 4.06 5.53 11.26
C ILE A 55 3.33 4.50 12.14
N GLY A 56 3.91 3.30 12.31
CA GLY A 56 3.35 2.27 13.17
C GLY A 56 3.18 2.74 14.62
N ASP A 57 4.16 3.45 15.17
CA ASP A 57 4.09 3.98 16.53
C ASP A 57 3.05 5.11 16.68
N ILE A 58 2.89 5.96 15.66
CA ILE A 58 1.83 6.99 15.63
C ILE A 58 0.45 6.32 15.64
N LEU A 59 0.24 5.27 14.84
CA LEU A 59 -1.06 4.59 14.73
C LEU A 59 -1.43 3.78 15.98
N LYS A 60 -0.46 3.33 16.79
CA LYS A 60 -0.73 2.73 18.10
C LYS A 60 -1.40 3.70 19.08
N GLY A 61 -1.24 5.00 18.88
CA GLY A 61 -1.89 6.05 19.67
C GLY A 61 -3.41 6.17 19.43
N GLY A 62 -3.97 5.42 18.47
CA GLY A 62 -5.38 5.44 18.11
C GLY A 62 -5.62 5.99 16.71
N GLN A 63 -6.87 5.93 16.26
CA GLN A 63 -7.26 6.47 14.96
C GLN A 63 -7.29 8.00 14.99
N ASN A 64 -6.71 8.63 13.97
CA ASN A 64 -6.75 10.07 13.73
C ASN A 64 -7.38 10.33 12.36
N PRO A 65 -8.51 11.05 12.27
CA PRO A 65 -9.23 11.26 11.00
C PRO A 65 -8.47 12.17 10.00
N PHE A 66 -7.38 12.80 10.42
CA PHE A 66 -6.54 13.64 9.56
C PHE A 66 -5.28 12.91 9.06
N LEU A 67 -5.11 11.64 9.42
CA LEU A 67 -4.02 10.79 8.95
C LEU A 67 -4.57 9.65 8.12
N ILE A 68 -3.90 9.36 7.01
CA ILE A 68 -4.21 8.18 6.19
C ILE A 68 -4.09 6.92 7.05
N GLN A 69 -5.14 6.11 7.07
CA GLN A 69 -5.08 4.82 7.73
C GLN A 69 -4.23 3.83 6.92
N TYR A 70 -3.29 3.16 7.60
CA TYR A 70 -2.52 2.06 7.03
C TYR A 70 -3.08 0.73 7.54
N PHE A 71 -3.41 -0.17 6.62
CA PHE A 71 -3.93 -1.50 6.94
C PHE A 71 -2.82 -2.53 7.12
N GLY A 72 -1.65 -2.27 6.53
CA GLY A 72 -0.48 -3.13 6.70
C GLY A 72 0.54 -2.98 5.60
N GLY A 73 1.60 -3.76 5.71
CA GLY A 73 2.66 -3.86 4.72
C GLY A 73 3.05 -5.32 4.51
N LYS A 74 3.34 -5.68 3.26
CA LYS A 74 3.81 -7.02 2.90
C LYS A 74 5.07 -6.93 2.05
N LYS A 75 6.14 -7.54 2.53
CA LYS A 75 7.38 -7.73 1.76
C LYS A 75 7.20 -8.94 0.83
N ILE A 76 7.54 -8.77 -0.45
CA ILE A 76 7.56 -9.86 -1.44
C ILE A 76 9.00 -10.04 -1.93
N ASP A 77 9.74 -10.94 -1.29
CA ASP A 77 11.17 -11.15 -1.58
C ASP A 77 11.42 -11.63 -3.02
N SER A 78 10.56 -12.50 -3.55
CA SER A 78 10.71 -13.02 -4.93
C SER A 78 10.59 -11.94 -6.01
N ALA A 79 9.92 -10.84 -5.71
CA ALA A 79 9.72 -9.70 -6.61
C ALA A 79 10.58 -8.48 -6.23
N GLY A 80 11.33 -8.53 -5.12
CA GLY A 80 12.14 -7.40 -4.65
C GLY A 80 11.32 -6.15 -4.29
N VAL A 81 10.06 -6.32 -3.89
CA VAL A 81 9.16 -5.19 -3.58
C VAL A 81 8.55 -5.27 -2.18
N PHE A 82 8.04 -4.13 -1.73
CA PHE A 82 7.23 -3.96 -0.55
C PHE A 82 5.89 -3.35 -0.93
N ILE A 83 4.79 -4.01 -0.57
CA ILE A 83 3.43 -3.57 -0.81
C ILE A 83 2.92 -2.90 0.46
N VAL A 84 2.50 -1.65 0.38
CA VAL A 84 1.85 -0.91 1.46
C VAL A 84 0.36 -0.80 1.16
N LEU A 85 -0.48 -1.27 2.10
CA LEU A 85 -1.93 -1.18 2.04
C LEU A 85 -2.41 0.01 2.86
N MET A 86 -3.10 0.94 2.23
CA MET A 86 -3.56 2.17 2.88
C MET A 86 -4.93 2.61 2.37
N GLU A 87 -5.59 3.45 3.16
CA GLU A 87 -6.88 4.06 2.84
C GLU A 87 -6.85 4.74 1.48
N PHE A 88 -7.99 4.68 0.79
CA PHE A 88 -8.17 5.44 -0.44
C PHE A 88 -8.62 6.87 -0.13
N ALA A 89 -7.68 7.81 -0.16
CA ALA A 89 -7.98 9.24 -0.08
C ALA A 89 -8.47 9.75 -1.45
N ASN A 90 -9.76 10.04 -1.56
CA ASN A 90 -10.41 10.50 -2.79
C ASN A 90 -10.51 12.04 -2.89
N ALA A 91 -9.68 12.78 -2.16
CA ALA A 91 -9.62 14.24 -2.28
C ALA A 91 -8.96 14.61 -3.63
N GLY A 92 -9.79 14.86 -4.64
CA GLY A 92 -9.40 15.25 -5.99
C GLY A 92 -10.49 16.08 -6.64
#